data_AF-A0AAV6HMN9-F1
#
_entry.id   AF-A0AAV6HMN9-F1
#
_cell.length_a   1.000
_cell.length_b   1.000
_cell.length_c   1.000
_cell.angle_alpha   90.00
_cell.angle_beta   90.00
_cell.angle_gamma   90.00
#
_symmetry.space_group_name_H-M   'P 1'
#
loop_
_entity.id
_entity.type
_entity.pdbx_description
1 polymer ?
#
loop_
_entity_poly.entity_id
_entity_poly.type
_entity_poly.pdbx_seq_one_letter_code
_entity_poly.pdbx_strand_id
1 'polypeptide(L)'
;MPFNNYARRLIAWLGGVTLEHVPRGENKQADALAKLASILAFPDQETHVPICRSWVIPPIFDDEDNGEREVNVVSVLEIETEDWRQPLIDYLQHGKLPDDPHRRADVKR
;
A
#
# COMPACT_ATOMS: atom_id res chain seq x y z
N MET A 1 5.74 9.59 0.86
CA MET A 1 5.01 8.71 -0.08
C MET A 1 4.35 9.58 -1.14
N PRO A 2 4.78 9.53 -2.42
CA PRO A 2 4.39 10.52 -3.43
C PRO A 2 2.89 10.58 -3.78
N PHE A 3 2.09 9.56 -3.44
CA PHE A 3 0.66 9.49 -3.81
C PHE A 3 -0.32 9.60 -2.63
N ASN A 4 0.17 9.90 -1.41
CA ASN A 4 -0.68 9.92 -0.22
C ASN A 4 -1.76 11.01 -0.26
N ASN A 5 -1.39 12.22 -0.71
CA ASN A 5 -2.31 13.36 -0.77
C ASN A 5 -3.47 13.10 -1.75
N TYR A 6 -3.17 12.55 -2.92
CA TYR A 6 -4.19 12.21 -3.92
C TYR A 6 -5.16 11.14 -3.41
N ALA A 7 -4.64 10.09 -2.76
CA ALA A 7 -5.48 9.06 -2.15
C ALA A 7 -6.41 9.62 -1.06
N ARG A 8 -5.93 10.54 -0.22
CA ARG A 8 -6.75 11.23 0.79
C ARG A 8 -7.88 12.03 0.15
N ARG A 9 -7.60 12.79 -0.91
CA ARG A 9 -8.62 13.56 -1.64
C ARG A 9 -9.70 12.64 -2.23
N LEU A 10 -9.31 11.52 -2.84
CA LEU A 10 -10.25 10.51 -3.35
C LEU A 10 -11.15 9.94 -2.25
N ILE A 11 -10.59 9.61 -1.08
CA ILE A 11 -11.34 9.08 0.06
C ILE A 11 -12.37 10.12 0.56
N ALA A 12 -11.97 11.39 0.65
CA ALA A 12 -12.87 12.48 1.02
C ALA A 12 -14.01 12.66 -0.01
N TRP A 13 -13.67 12.61 -1.30
CA TRP A 13 -14.64 12.74 -2.39
C TRP A 13 -15.65 11.58 -2.44
N LEU A 14 -15.20 10.34 -2.21
CA LEU A 14 -16.08 9.15 -2.18
C LEU A 14 -17.08 9.19 -1.01
N GLY A 15 -16.80 9.97 0.05
CA GLY A 15 -17.71 10.18 1.18
C GLY A 15 -18.03 8.90 1.94
N GLY A 16 -17.18 8.53 2.90
CA GLY A 16 -17.43 7.40 3.81
C GLY A 16 -16.80 6.09 3.35
N VAL A 17 -15.47 6.07 3.23
CA VAL A 17 -14.68 4.85 2.95
C VAL A 17 -14.14 4.28 4.27
N THR A 18 -14.26 2.97 4.46
CA THR A 18 -13.54 2.24 5.52
C THR A 18 -12.30 1.58 4.94
N LEU A 19 -11.20 1.60 5.70
CA LEU A 19 -9.96 0.92 5.36
C LEU A 19 -9.73 -0.18 6.36
N GLU A 20 -9.71 -1.41 5.89
CA GLU A 20 -9.48 -2.60 6.71
C GLU A 20 -8.23 -3.32 6.23
N HIS A 21 -7.43 -3.78 7.19
CA HIS A 21 -6.28 -4.61 6.88
C HIS A 21 -6.74 -6.04 6.63
N VAL A 22 -6.51 -6.53 5.41
CA VAL A 22 -6.76 -7.92 5.01
C VAL A 22 -5.43 -8.65 4.88
N PRO A 23 -5.23 -9.81 5.54
CA PRO A 23 -4.01 -10.59 5.38
C PRO A 23 -3.75 -10.90 3.90
N ARG A 24 -2.47 -10.88 3.51
CA ARG A 24 -2.05 -11.17 2.12
C ARG A 24 -2.64 -12.47 1.56
N GLY A 25 -2.77 -13.49 2.40
CA GLY A 25 -3.34 -14.78 2.03
C GLY A 25 -4.82 -14.72 1.62
N GLU A 26 -5.54 -13.66 2.01
CA GLU A 26 -6.95 -13.43 1.71
C GLU A 26 -7.14 -12.42 0.57
N ASN A 27 -6.19 -11.49 0.37
CA ASN A 27 -6.20 -10.52 -0.75
C ASN A 27 -5.68 -11.11 -2.10
N LYS A 28 -5.98 -12.39 -2.37
CA LYS A 28 -5.35 -13.17 -3.45
C LYS A 28 -5.51 -12.55 -4.84
N GLN A 29 -6.65 -11.91 -5.09
CA GLN A 29 -6.96 -11.34 -6.41
C GLN A 29 -6.10 -10.11 -6.70
N ALA A 30 -6.04 -9.14 -5.77
CA ALA A 30 -5.19 -7.96 -5.93
C ALA A 30 -3.71 -8.36 -6.03
N ASP A 31 -3.28 -9.34 -5.22
CA ASP A 31 -1.94 -9.91 -5.25
C ASP A 31 -1.60 -10.56 -6.61
N ALA A 32 -2.54 -11.32 -7.18
CA ALA A 32 -2.36 -11.94 -8.50
C ALA A 32 -2.24 -10.88 -9.60
N LEU A 33 -3.05 -9.83 -9.56
CA LEU A 33 -2.98 -8.72 -10.52
C LEU A 33 -1.66 -7.96 -10.41
N ALA A 34 -1.20 -7.66 -9.19
CA ALA A 34 0.09 -6.99 -8.99
C ALA A 34 1.27 -7.84 -9.49
N LYS A 35 1.23 -9.16 -9.25
CA LYS A 35 2.23 -10.10 -9.79
C LYS A 35 2.21 -10.14 -11.31
N LEU A 36 1.03 -10.22 -11.93
CA LEU A 36 0.91 -10.16 -13.39
C LEU A 36 1.47 -8.85 -13.94
N ALA A 37 1.08 -7.70 -13.39
CA ALA A 37 1.61 -6.41 -13.81
C ALA A 37 3.14 -6.34 -13.68
N SER A 38 3.71 -6.89 -12.59
CA SER A 38 5.15 -6.98 -12.43
C SER A 38 5.80 -7.85 -13.49
N ILE A 39 5.20 -8.99 -13.85
CA ILE A 39 5.71 -9.88 -14.92
C ILE A 39 5.67 -9.17 -16.28
N LEU A 40 4.57 -8.48 -16.59
CA LEU A 40 4.39 -7.76 -17.85
C LEU A 40 5.28 -6.52 -17.98
N ALA A 41 5.69 -5.93 -16.85
CA ALA A 41 6.62 -4.80 -16.85
C ALA A 41 8.05 -5.19 -17.25
N PHE A 42 8.36 -6.50 -17.33
CA PHE A 42 9.65 -6.97 -17.82
C PHE A 42 9.68 -6.96 -19.35
N PRO A 43 10.64 -6.26 -19.98
CA PRO A 43 10.70 -6.07 -21.43
C PRO A 43 11.17 -7.31 -22.21
N ASP A 44 11.56 -8.39 -21.53
CA ASP A 44 12.20 -9.57 -22.16
C ASP A 44 11.21 -10.47 -22.93
N GLN A 45 9.90 -10.29 -22.74
CA GLN A 45 8.87 -11.00 -23.50
C GLN A 45 7.75 -10.02 -23.91
N GLU A 46 7.54 -9.86 -25.22
CA GLU A 46 6.40 -9.11 -25.76
C GLU A 46 5.09 -9.87 -25.46
N THR A 47 4.50 -9.57 -24.31
CA THR A 47 3.23 -10.16 -23.87
C THR A 47 2.05 -9.26 -24.22
N HIS A 48 1.27 -9.65 -25.21
CA HIS A 48 0.05 -8.93 -25.61
C HIS A 48 -1.14 -9.36 -24.75
N VAL A 49 -1.52 -8.53 -23.78
CA VAL A 49 -2.70 -8.76 -22.93
C VAL A 49 -3.88 -7.92 -23.45
N PRO A 50 -4.92 -8.53 -24.06
CA PRO A 50 -6.06 -7.77 -24.55
C PRO A 50 -6.85 -7.18 -23.38
N ILE A 51 -6.94 -5.85 -23.34
CA ILE A 51 -7.73 -5.14 -22.32
C ILE A 51 -9.19 -5.12 -22.79
N CYS A 52 -10.02 -6.01 -22.24
CA CYS A 52 -11.44 -6.07 -22.60
C CYS A 52 -12.26 -4.91 -22.02
N ARG A 53 -11.81 -4.31 -20.91
CA ARG A 53 -12.45 -3.18 -20.24
C ARG A 53 -11.38 -2.29 -19.60
N SER A 54 -11.38 -1.01 -19.96
CA SER A 54 -10.56 0.02 -19.33
C SER A 54 -11.47 1.11 -18.80
N TRP A 55 -11.33 1.44 -17.51
CA TRP A 55 -12.00 2.59 -16.89
C TRP A 55 -10.91 3.54 -16.43
N VAL A 56 -10.70 4.60 -17.20
CA VAL A 56 -9.82 5.69 -16.78
C VAL A 56 -10.68 6.67 -16.00
N ILE A 57 -10.39 6.82 -14.71
CA ILE A 57 -10.98 7.88 -13.92
C ILE A 57 -10.22 9.16 -14.29
N PRO A 58 -10.86 10.15 -14.95
CA PRO A 58 -10.20 11.42 -15.23
C PRO A 58 -9.74 12.04 -13.91
N PRO A 59 -8.63 12.81 -13.89
CA PRO A 59 -8.19 13.47 -12.67
C PRO A 59 -9.34 14.31 -12.11
N ILE A 60 -9.87 13.88 -10.96
CA ILE A 60 -11.03 14.49 -10.30
C ILE A 60 -10.62 15.81 -9.63
N PHE A 61 -9.33 15.98 -9.37
CA PHE A 61 -8.78 17.14 -8.74
C PHE A 61 -7.77 17.83 -9.65
N ASP A 62 -7.92 19.15 -9.80
CA ASP A 62 -6.88 19.99 -10.38
C ASP A 62 -5.69 20.07 -9.41
N ASP A 63 -4.48 20.17 -9.97
CA ASP A 63 -3.21 20.30 -9.23
C ASP A 63 -3.09 21.64 -8.47
N GLU A 64 -4.08 22.53 -8.59
CA GLU A 64 -4.02 23.94 -8.17
C GLU A 64 -4.77 24.26 -6.86
N ASP A 65 -5.13 23.24 -6.08
CA ASP A 65 -5.78 23.44 -4.78
C ASP A 65 -4.75 23.48 -3.64
N ASN A 66 -4.09 24.62 -3.55
CA ASN A 66 -3.27 25.03 -2.42
C ASN A 66 -4.16 25.74 -1.39
N GLY A 67 -4.70 25.03 -0.39
CA GLY A 67 -5.33 25.76 0.73
C GLY A 67 -6.18 25.04 1.77
N GLU A 68 -6.55 23.78 1.62
CA GLU A 68 -7.47 23.16 2.59
C GLU A 68 -6.72 22.62 3.81
N ARG A 69 -6.79 23.42 4.89
CA ARG A 69 -6.30 23.11 6.23
C ARG A 69 -6.65 21.67 6.64
N GLU A 70 -5.60 20.90 6.94
CA GLU A 70 -5.67 19.63 7.66
C GLU A 70 -6.54 19.76 8.91
N VAL A 71 -7.73 19.13 8.87
CA VAL A 71 -8.32 18.58 10.10
C VAL A 71 -8.10 17.07 10.01
N ASN A 72 -6.85 16.69 10.27
CA ASN A 72 -6.42 15.32 10.32
C ASN A 72 -6.96 14.67 11.61
N VAL A 73 -8.20 14.19 11.58
CA VAL A 73 -8.71 13.24 12.56
C VAL A 73 -9.16 11.99 11.82
N VAL A 74 -8.18 11.29 11.25
CA VAL A 74 -8.30 9.84 11.05
C VAL A 74 -7.81 9.24 12.37
N SER A 75 -8.73 8.76 13.19
CA SER A 75 -8.39 7.96 14.36
C SER A 75 -7.90 6.59 13.89
N VAL A 76 -6.62 6.52 13.51
CA VAL A 76 -5.90 5.26 13.38
C VAL A 76 -5.75 4.74 14.81
N LEU A 77 -6.30 3.56 15.09
CA LEU A 77 -6.03 2.86 16.34
C LEU A 77 -4.52 2.62 16.37
N GLU A 78 -3.80 3.36 17.22
CA GLU A 78 -2.35 3.24 17.38
C GLU A 78 -2.09 1.91 18.11
N ILE A 79 -2.01 0.83 17.34
CA ILE A 79 -1.66 -0.49 17.85
C ILE A 79 -0.13 -0.57 17.85
N GLU A 80 0.39 -0.49 19.07
CA GLU A 80 1.76 -0.73 19.54
C GLU A 80 2.83 0.34 19.19
N THR A 81 3.37 0.90 20.25
CA THR A 81 4.28 2.06 20.37
C THR A 81 5.70 1.85 19.81
N GLU A 82 5.98 0.75 19.12
CA GLU A 82 7.31 0.45 18.58
C GLU A 82 7.28 0.48 17.05
N ASP A 83 8.22 1.18 16.40
CA ASP A 83 8.33 1.20 14.95
C ASP A 83 8.41 -0.24 14.42
N TRP A 84 7.36 -0.68 13.73
CA TRP A 84 7.23 -2.04 13.21
C TRP A 84 8.37 -2.43 12.26
N ARG A 85 9.11 -1.44 11.72
CA ARG A 85 10.27 -1.64 10.84
C ARG A 85 11.54 -1.95 11.61
N GLN A 86 11.61 -1.64 12.91
CA GLN A 86 12.82 -1.78 13.70
C GLN A 86 13.41 -3.19 13.67
N PRO A 87 12.60 -4.28 13.79
CA PRO A 87 13.09 -5.65 13.63
C PRO A 87 13.70 -5.96 12.27
N LEU A 88 13.19 -5.33 11.20
CA LEU A 88 13.70 -5.51 9.84
C LEU A 88 15.04 -4.77 9.65
N ILE A 89 15.12 -3.54 10.16
CA ILE A 89 16.34 -2.72 10.12
C ILE A 89 17.46 -3.41 10.88
N ASP A 90 17.18 -3.91 12.09
CA ASP A 90 18.17 -4.61 12.92
C ASP A 90 18.67 -5.89 12.28
N TYR A 91 17.81 -6.60 11.55
CA TYR A 91 18.22 -7.79 10.80
C TYR A 91 19.13 -7.43 9.63
N LEU A 92 18.79 -6.41 8.84
CA LEU A 92 19.57 -5.99 7.68
C LEU A 92 20.92 -5.38 8.06
N GLN A 93 20.98 -4.62 9.16
CA GLN A 93 22.20 -3.94 9.60
C GLN A 93 23.09 -4.82 10.49
N HIS A 94 22.49 -5.63 11.36
CA HIS A 94 23.20 -6.31 12.45
C HIS A 94 23.01 -7.84 12.45
N GLY A 95 22.17 -8.39 11.58
CA GLY A 95 21.83 -9.82 11.57
C GLY A 95 21.03 -10.27 12.81
N LYS A 96 20.48 -9.32 13.58
CA LYS A 96 19.75 -9.60 14.82
C LYS A 96 18.30 -9.96 14.52
N LEU A 97 17.76 -10.93 15.26
CA LEU A 97 16.38 -11.39 15.13
C LEU A 97 15.63 -11.16 16.44
N PRO A 98 14.31 -10.89 16.39
CA PRO A 98 13.49 -10.85 17.59
C PRO A 98 13.50 -12.17 18.36
N ASP A 99 13.41 -12.08 19.69
CA ASP A 99 13.28 -13.25 20.57
C ASP A 99 11.92 -13.93 20.38
N ASP A 100 10.87 -13.15 20.13
CA ASP A 100 9.54 -13.66 19.82
C ASP A 100 9.55 -14.48 18.51
N PRO A 101 9.17 -15.77 18.56
CA PRO A 101 9.07 -16.63 17.39
C PRO A 101 8.17 -16.09 16.28
N HIS A 102 7.07 -15.40 16.63
CA HIS A 102 6.14 -14.84 15.66
C HIS A 102 6.79 -13.68 14.88
N ARG A 103 7.34 -12.70 15.60
CA ARG A 103 8.06 -11.57 15.00
C ARG A 103 9.29 -12.01 14.21
N ARG A 104 9.95 -13.09 14.62
CA ARG A 104 11.07 -13.70 13.88
C ARG A 104 10.63 -14.26 12.53
N ALA A 105 9.46 -14.89 12.47
CA ALA A 105 8.90 -15.38 11.22
C ALA A 105 8.55 -14.23 10.27
N ASP A 106 8.05 -13.12 10.81
CA ASP A 106 7.70 -11.93 10.02
C ASP A 106 8.92 -11.26 9.37
N VAL A 107 10.06 -11.19 10.07
CA VAL A 107 11.32 -10.64 9.52
C VAL A 107 11.93 -11.53 8.44
N LYS A 108 11.72 -12.85 8.51
CA LYS A 108 12.30 -13.84 7.58
C LYS A 108 11.38 -14.22 6.42
N ARG A 109 10.21 -13.60 6.31
CA ARG A 109 9.17 -13.94 5.33
C ARG A 109 9.44 -13.33 3.95
#